data_AF-S7MHM7-F1
#
_entry.id   AF-S7MHM7-F1
#
_cell.length_a   1.000
_cell.length_b   1.000
_cell.length_c   1.000
_cell.angle_alpha   90.00
_cell.angle_beta   90.00
_cell.angle_gamma   90.00
#
_symmetry.space_group_name_H-M   'P 1'
#
loop_
_entity.id
_entity.type
_entity.pdbx_description
1 polymer ?
#
loop_
_entity_poly.entity_id
_entity_poly.type
_entity_poly.pdbx_seq_one_letter_code
_entity_poly.pdbx_strand_id
1 'polypeptide(L)' 'MESTVFAAMCRLCGLKAAAVCVTLLDRLECDQINLPHDILVEYQPQPQLLISNFIKQRLGLRDQPS' A
#
# COMPACT_ATOMS: atom_id res chain seq x y z
N MET A 1 -6.60 -8.41 -5.70
CA MET A 1 -7.96 -8.72 -5.18
C MET A 1 -7.91 -9.60 -3.92
N GLU A 2 -7.12 -9.23 -2.92
CA GLU A 2 -6.76 -10.11 -1.79
C GLU A 2 -7.41 -9.66 -0.46
N SER A 3 -8.01 -8.46 -0.42
CA SER A 3 -8.42 -7.78 0.83
C SER A 3 -9.51 -8.51 1.62
N THR A 4 -10.48 -9.14 0.96
CA THR A 4 -11.63 -9.78 1.65
C THR A 4 -11.19 -10.97 2.51
N VAL A 5 -10.44 -11.91 1.94
CA VAL A 5 -9.95 -13.09 2.67
C VAL A 5 -8.95 -12.69 3.75
N PHE A 6 -8.07 -11.73 3.45
CA PHE A 6 -7.13 -11.17 4.42
C PHE A 6 -7.85 -10.58 5.64
N ALA A 7 -8.83 -9.70 5.43
CA ALA A 7 -9.58 -9.07 6.50
C ALA A 7 -10.38 -10.09 7.33
N ALA A 8 -11.02 -11.06 6.67
CA ALA A 8 -11.79 -12.11 7.35
C ALA A 8 -10.90 -12.97 8.28
N MET A 9 -9.75 -13.44 7.78
CA MET A 9 -8.83 -14.28 8.55
C MET A 9 -8.20 -13.52 9.71
N CYS A 10 -7.75 -12.28 9.50
CA CYS A 10 -7.18 -11.47 10.57
C CYS A 10 -8.21 -11.18 11.67
N ARG A 11 -9.46 -10.87 11.28
CA ARG A 11 -10.54 -10.63 12.24
C ARG A 11 -10.86 -11.88 13.04
N LEU A 12 -10.90 -13.06 12.40
CA LEU A 12 -11.15 -14.33 13.08
C LEU A 12 -10.09 -14.63 14.14
N CYS A 13 -8.83 -14.28 13.88
CA CYS A 13 -7.71 -14.46 14.81
C CYS A 13 -7.53 -13.31 15.82
N GLY A 14 -8.41 -12.30 15.85
CA GLY A 14 -8.28 -11.15 16.74
C GLY A 14 -7.12 -10.21 16.42
N LEU A 15 -6.61 -10.23 15.19
CA LEU A 15 -5.48 -9.40 14.75
C LEU A 15 -5.96 -8.06 14.20
N LYS A 16 -5.27 -6.98 14.57
CA LYS A 16 -5.43 -5.68 13.90
C LYS A 16 -4.76 -5.75 12.53
N ALA A 17 -5.52 -5.49 11.47
CA ALA A 17 -5.05 -5.61 10.09
C ALA A 17 -5.49 -4.41 9.25
N ALA A 18 -4.70 -4.09 8.24
CA ALA A 18 -4.99 -3.07 7.23
C ALA A 18 -4.39 -3.53 5.89
N ALA A 19 -5.07 -3.23 4.79
CA ALA A 19 -4.56 -3.42 3.43
C ALA A 19 -4.26 -2.05 2.83
N VAL A 20 -3.06 -1.87 2.29
CA VAL A 20 -2.61 -0.64 1.64
C VAL A 20 -2.21 -1.01 0.22
N CYS A 21 -2.82 -0.34 -0.76
CA CYS A 21 -2.57 -0.58 -2.18
C CYS A 21 -2.35 0.76 -2.89
N VAL A 22 -1.61 0.72 -4.00
CA VAL A 22 -1.53 1.82 -4.95
C VAL A 22 -2.52 1.59 -6.09
N THR A 23 -3.17 2.64 -6.55
CA THR A 23 -4.06 2.58 -7.72
C THR A 23 -3.24 2.88 -8.97
N LEU A 24 -3.15 1.91 -9.89
CA LEU A 24 -2.36 2.04 -11.12
C LEU A 24 -3.16 2.55 -12.32
N LEU A 25 -4.49 2.50 -12.26
CA LEU A 25 -5.37 3.00 -13.30
C LEU A 25 -6.71 3.47 -12.72
N ASP A 26 -7.33 4.44 -13.37
CA ASP A 26 -8.72 4.79 -13.15
C ASP A 26 -9.62 4.02 -14.13
N ARG A 27 -10.40 3.07 -13.61
CA ARG A 27 -11.31 2.23 -14.39
C ARG A 27 -12.52 2.98 -14.94
N LEU A 28 -12.78 4.21 -14.48
CA LEU A 28 -13.84 5.04 -15.06
C LEU A 28 -13.43 5.62 -16.42
N GLU A 29 -12.13 5.78 -16.65
CA GLU A 29 -11.58 6.36 -17.87
C GLU A 29 -11.05 5.30 -18.86
N CYS A 30 -10.44 4.21 -18.35
CA CYS A 30 -9.89 3.14 -19.20
C CYS A 30 -9.69 1.83 -18.41
N ASP A 31 -9.72 0.70 -19.12
CA ASP A 31 -9.44 -0.62 -18.55
C ASP A 31 -7.98 -1.10 -18.73
N GLN A 32 -7.21 -0.41 -19.58
CA GLN A 32 -5.83 -0.79 -19.88
C GLN A 32 -4.83 0.05 -19.08
N ILE A 33 -3.77 -0.59 -18.60
CA ILE A 33 -2.65 0.10 -17.97
C ILE A 33 -1.80 0.73 -19.09
N ASN A 34 -2.11 1.99 -19.40
CA ASN A 34 -1.45 2.75 -20.47
C ASN A 34 -0.32 3.65 -19.97
N LEU A 35 -0.04 3.67 -18.66
CA LEU A 35 1.05 4.47 -18.10
C LEU A 35 2.41 3.95 -18.58
N PRO A 36 3.37 4.84 -18.89
CA PRO A 36 4.75 4.48 -19.16
C PRO A 36 5.37 3.62 -18.04
N HIS A 37 6.29 2.74 -18.41
CA HIS A 37 6.88 1.77 -17.49
C HIS A 37 7.61 2.43 -16.31
N ASP A 38 8.35 3.50 -16.57
CA ASP A 38 9.02 4.33 -15.57
C ASP A 38 8.05 4.84 -14.51
N ILE A 39 6.90 5.38 -14.92
CA ILE A 39 5.88 5.88 -13.98
C ILE A 39 5.28 4.73 -13.16
N LEU A 40 5.01 3.57 -13.78
CA LEU A 40 4.52 2.40 -13.05
C LEU A 40 5.53 1.90 -12.00
N VAL A 41 6.82 1.96 -12.31
CA VAL A 41 7.90 1.59 -11.38
C VAL A 41 7.97 2.58 -10.22
N GLU A 42 7.73 3.87 -10.44
CA GLU A 42 7.69 4.87 -9.37
C GLU A 42 6.52 4.69 -8.40
N TYR A 43 5.37 4.20 -8.88
CA TYR A 43 4.18 4.01 -8.04
C TYR A 43 4.23 2.74 -7.18
N GLN A 44 4.84 1.67 -7.70
CA GLN A 44 4.95 0.39 -7.00
C GLN A 44 5.54 0.44 -5.58
N PRO A 45 6.60 1.24 -5.27
CA PRO A 45 7.17 1.30 -3.92
C PRO A 45 6.40 2.17 -2.93
N GLN A 46 5.40 2.94 -3.37
CA GLN A 46 4.68 3.89 -2.50
C GLN A 46 4.00 3.22 -1.29
N PRO A 47 3.31 2.07 -1.42
CA PRO A 47 2.74 1.36 -0.27
C PRO A 47 3.82 0.94 0.74
N GLN A 48 4.98 0.46 0.28
CA GLN A 48 6.09 0.03 1.13
C GLN A 48 6.72 1.22 1.85
N LEU A 49 6.86 2.36 1.18
CA LEU A 49 7.33 3.59 1.80
C LEU A 49 6.38 4.05 2.91
N LEU A 50 5.07 4.06 2.64
CA LEU A 50 4.07 4.42 3.65
C LEU A 50 4.11 3.48 4.85
N ILE A 51 4.16 2.16 4.62
CA ILE A 51 4.20 1.15 5.69
C ILE A 51 5.51 1.25 6.48
N SER A 52 6.66 1.43 5.81
CA SER A 52 7.94 1.56 6.50
C SER A 52 7.98 2.81 7.38
N ASN A 53 7.45 3.95 6.91
CA ASN A 53 7.31 5.17 7.70
C ASN A 53 6.38 4.96 8.90
N PHE A 54 5.25 4.29 8.70
CA PHE A 54 4.35 3.93 9.80
C PHE A 54 5.06 3.07 10.85
N ILE A 55 5.77 2.01 10.43
CA ILE A 55 6.52 1.14 11.33
C ILE A 55 7.59 1.93 12.11
N LYS A 56 8.40 2.74 11.41
CA LYS A 56 9.40 3.61 12.04
C LYS A 56 8.78 4.51 13.12
N GLN A 57 7.66 5.15 12.82
CA GLN A 57 6.95 5.99 13.79
C GLN A 57 6.46 5.20 15.01
N ARG A 58 5.98 3.96 14.82
CA ARG A 58 5.51 3.09 15.92
C ARG A 58 6.65 2.54 16.77
N LEU A 59 7.84 2.39 16.20
CA LEU A 59 9.05 1.98 16.90
C LEU A 59 9.83 3.16 17.51
N GLY A 60 9.38 4.42 17.29
CA GLY A 60 10.08 5.61 17.77
C GLY A 60 11.33 5.98 16.96
N LEU A 61 11.55 5.36 15.80
CA LEU A 61 12.71 5.55 14.91
C LEU A 61 12.50 6.73 13.95
N ARG A 62 12.01 7.88 14.44
CA ARG A 62 11.80 9.04 13.56
C ARG A 62 13.14 9.51 13.00
N ASP A 63 13.30 9.46 11.68
CA ASP A 63 14.30 10.28 11.00
C ASP A 63 13.94 11.74 11.30
N GLN A 64 14.83 12.48 11.98
CA GLN A 64 14.71 13.93 12.00
C GLN A 64 14.84 14.41 10.55
N PRO A 65 13.97 15.33 10.09
CA PRO A 65 14.22 16.01 8.83
C PRO A 65 15.51 16.81 9.00
N SER A 66 16.53 16.45 8.21
CA SER A 66 17.67 17.30 7.88
C SER A 66 17.23 18.47 7.02
#